data_AF-A0A8T2P4X4-F1
#
_entry.id   AF-A0A8T2P4X4-F1
#
_cell.length_a   1.000
_cell.length_b   1.000
_cell.length_c   1.000
_cell.angle_alpha   90.00
_cell.angle_beta   90.00
_cell.angle_gamma   90.00
#
_symmetry.space_group_name_H-M   'P 1'
#
loop_
_entity.id
_entity.type
_entity.pdbx_description
1 polymer ?
#
loop_
_entity_poly.entity_id
_entity_poly.type
_entity_poly.pdbx_seq_one_letter_code
_entity_poly.pdbx_strand_id
1 'polypeptide(L)'
;MAGTLKETQLAERIYSRLQDLNCPLVEGLFLQEADSMKDLLCTPTLHRTDILKWICVSCCPSLKGRFSALRSTQTDAVLQEMVCFGHEMMLCEPDDLDLIKGLAPALRQLHFMEQLLALVPDRCPDRAELSVGQVTVGGQELLRELFSASHIAQLTALLKPTCNPWSADLRELLRHKASQSKMGQNKTSFVKPAEDSVAVASALLESTKCVLEDLRKECTFLQSDDMSPSPRLSPCALRLAITDLSQLMLAFSQCFNTEFRGSCQRRPPALSPNSHSFRTVHQLLLTCSQELQALEQLLDTSSTMAMTVKQIETDRRYWGDGHKHTLREYSGSVSLTDGMTQTQGTKQGLQKYRCIMNVLRSFELTGIFTFL
;
A
#
# COMPACT_ATOMS: atom_id res chain seq x y z
N MET A 1 44.24 -9.56 -25.04
CA MET A 1 43.60 -10.67 -25.78
C MET A 1 42.27 -11.10 -25.16
N ALA A 2 42.15 -11.35 -23.85
CA ALA A 2 40.88 -11.80 -23.26
C ALA A 2 39.81 -10.69 -23.04
N GLY A 3 40.23 -9.43 -22.84
CA GLY A 3 39.31 -8.30 -22.64
C GLY A 3 38.54 -7.91 -23.91
N THR A 4 39.25 -7.85 -25.04
CA THR A 4 38.67 -7.52 -26.35
C THR A 4 37.63 -8.53 -26.81
N LEU A 5 37.81 -9.82 -26.49
CA LEU A 5 36.84 -10.87 -26.81
C LEU A 5 35.51 -10.70 -26.04
N LYS A 6 35.56 -10.23 -24.80
CA LYS A 6 34.35 -9.99 -24.00
C LYS A 6 33.57 -8.80 -24.53
N GLU A 7 34.26 -7.74 -24.94
CA GLU A 7 33.65 -6.54 -25.52
C GLU A 7 32.94 -6.85 -26.85
N THR A 8 33.58 -7.62 -27.73
CA THR A 8 32.98 -7.99 -29.02
C THR A 8 31.76 -8.89 -28.86
N GLN A 9 31.81 -9.89 -27.97
CA GLN A 9 30.65 -10.74 -27.65
C GLN A 9 29.47 -9.95 -27.08
N LEU A 10 29.75 -8.96 -26.22
CA LEU A 10 28.71 -8.16 -25.60
C LEU A 10 28.11 -7.16 -26.60
N ALA A 11 28.93 -6.59 -27.49
CA ALA A 11 28.48 -5.77 -28.60
C ALA A 11 27.57 -6.54 -29.57
N GLU A 12 27.94 -7.77 -29.95
CA GLU A 12 27.08 -8.65 -30.77
C GLU A 12 25.72 -8.87 -30.11
N ARG A 13 25.70 -9.24 -28.82
CA ARG A 13 24.46 -9.46 -28.08
C ARG A 13 23.56 -8.23 -28.05
N ILE A 14 24.14 -7.06 -27.77
CA ILE A 14 23.39 -5.79 -27.75
C ILE A 14 22.83 -5.48 -29.13
N TYR A 15 23.65 -5.65 -30.18
CA TYR A 15 23.23 -5.39 -31.55
C TYR A 15 22.09 -6.32 -31.98
N SER A 16 22.19 -7.63 -31.71
CA SER A 16 21.11 -8.59 -31.94
C SER A 16 19.85 -8.22 -31.16
N ARG A 17 19.98 -7.82 -29.89
CA ARG A 17 18.82 -7.39 -29.09
C ARG A 17 18.16 -6.14 -29.67
N LEU A 18 18.93 -5.19 -30.19
CA LEU A 18 18.38 -4.01 -30.88
C LEU A 18 17.62 -4.40 -32.16
N GLN A 19 18.12 -5.39 -32.90
CA GLN A 19 17.41 -5.94 -34.07
C GLN A 19 16.10 -6.63 -33.66
N ASP A 20 16.13 -7.47 -32.62
CA ASP A 20 14.95 -8.17 -32.11
C ASP A 20 13.84 -7.20 -31.64
N LEU A 21 14.26 -6.05 -31.08
CA LEU A 21 13.35 -4.99 -30.64
C LEU A 21 12.89 -4.07 -31.80
N ASN A 22 13.28 -4.38 -33.03
CA ASN A 22 13.01 -3.59 -34.24
C ASN A 22 13.44 -2.12 -34.09
N CYS A 23 14.67 -1.90 -33.61
CA CYS A 23 15.24 -0.56 -33.54
C CYS A 23 15.49 -0.02 -34.96
N PRO A 24 14.85 1.08 -35.38
CA PRO A 24 14.92 1.59 -36.76
C PRO A 24 16.30 2.14 -37.11
N LEU A 25 17.14 2.40 -36.10
CA LEU A 25 18.48 2.96 -36.29
C LEU A 25 19.50 1.89 -36.67
N VAL A 26 19.24 0.61 -36.35
CA VAL A 26 20.10 -0.50 -36.78
C VAL A 26 19.53 -1.27 -37.97
N GLU A 27 18.29 -0.98 -38.35
CA GLU A 27 17.63 -1.54 -39.52
C GLU A 27 18.36 -1.11 -40.81
N GLY A 28 18.82 -2.09 -41.59
CA GLY A 28 19.53 -1.84 -42.85
C GLY A 28 21.05 -1.63 -42.76
N LEU A 29 21.65 -1.62 -41.56
CA LEU A 29 23.11 -1.51 -41.41
C LEU A 29 23.87 -2.82 -41.72
N PHE A 30 23.17 -3.97 -41.70
CA PHE A 30 23.68 -5.32 -42.04
C PHE A 30 25.12 -5.62 -41.56
N LEU A 31 25.49 -5.16 -40.36
CA LEU A 31 26.82 -5.39 -39.81
C LEU A 31 26.99 -6.89 -39.50
N GLN A 32 28.08 -7.49 -39.97
CA GLN A 32 28.41 -8.90 -39.71
C GLN A 32 29.60 -9.06 -38.75
N GLU A 33 30.46 -8.04 -38.66
CA GLU A 33 31.69 -8.08 -37.88
C GLU A 33 31.46 -7.50 -36.48
N ALA A 34 31.89 -8.23 -35.46
CA ALA A 34 31.76 -7.86 -34.05
C ALA A 34 32.45 -6.52 -33.72
N ASP A 35 33.60 -6.25 -34.35
CA ASP A 35 34.32 -4.99 -34.17
C ASP A 35 33.55 -3.81 -34.77
N SER A 36 32.92 -3.98 -35.93
CA SER A 36 32.05 -2.95 -36.52
C SER A 36 30.82 -2.66 -35.65
N MET A 37 30.23 -3.69 -35.03
CA MET A 37 29.12 -3.51 -34.06
C MET A 37 29.60 -2.78 -32.80
N LYS A 38 30.76 -3.15 -32.26
CA LYS A 38 31.38 -2.48 -31.11
C LYS A 38 31.68 -1.02 -31.42
N ASP A 39 32.25 -0.73 -32.58
CA ASP A 39 32.59 0.62 -33.02
C ASP A 39 31.32 1.47 -33.17
N LEU A 40 30.23 0.92 -33.72
CA LEU A 40 28.93 1.59 -33.77
C LEU A 40 28.41 1.99 -32.37
N LEU A 41 28.53 1.09 -31.39
CA LEU A 41 27.94 1.26 -30.06
C LEU A 41 28.84 2.08 -29.10
N CYS A 42 30.16 2.03 -29.28
CA CYS A 42 31.13 2.61 -28.36
C CYS A 42 31.79 3.90 -28.87
N THR A 43 31.77 4.16 -30.17
CA THR A 43 32.42 5.36 -30.73
C THR A 43 31.52 6.59 -30.54
N PRO A 44 32.08 7.74 -30.12
CA PRO A 44 31.32 8.98 -29.96
C PRO A 44 30.82 9.49 -31.31
N THR A 45 29.60 9.09 -31.69
CA THR A 45 28.93 9.50 -32.92
C THR A 45 27.49 9.95 -32.64
N LEU A 46 26.95 10.77 -33.53
CA LEU A 46 25.54 11.18 -33.46
C LEU A 46 24.61 9.96 -33.53
N HIS A 47 24.91 9.02 -34.42
CA HIS A 47 24.13 7.80 -34.60
C HIS A 47 24.08 6.95 -33.32
N ARG A 48 25.23 6.77 -32.65
CA ARG A 48 25.32 6.08 -31.35
C ARG A 48 24.49 6.77 -30.27
N THR A 49 24.48 8.10 -30.26
CA THR A 49 23.66 8.90 -29.35
C THR A 49 22.18 8.73 -29.63
N ASP A 50 21.78 8.69 -30.90
CA ASP A 50 20.39 8.44 -31.30
C ASP A 50 19.93 7.02 -30.92
N ILE A 51 20.81 6.01 -31.03
CA ILE A 51 20.54 4.65 -30.55
C ILE A 51 20.25 4.68 -29.04
N LEU A 52 21.13 5.28 -28.25
CA LEU A 52 20.91 5.41 -26.79
C LEU A 52 19.61 6.16 -26.48
N LYS A 53 19.34 7.26 -27.18
CA LYS A 53 18.11 8.03 -27.02
C LYS A 53 16.87 7.18 -27.31
N TRP A 54 16.93 6.36 -28.36
CA TRP A 54 15.86 5.42 -28.70
C TRP A 54 15.67 4.36 -27.62
N ILE A 55 16.75 3.81 -27.06
CA ILE A 55 16.68 2.86 -25.93
C ILE A 55 15.99 3.53 -24.73
N CYS A 56 16.43 4.72 -24.34
CA CYS A 56 15.82 5.45 -23.23
C CYS A 56 14.31 5.68 -23.43
N VAL A 57 13.89 6.15 -24.61
CA VAL A 57 12.46 6.32 -24.94
C VAL A 57 11.70 4.98 -24.94
N SER A 58 12.36 3.90 -25.32
CA SER A 58 11.77 2.55 -25.33
C SER A 58 11.57 2.01 -23.91
N CYS A 59 12.47 2.33 -22.97
CA CYS A 59 12.30 2.03 -21.55
C CYS A 59 11.19 2.90 -20.92
N CYS A 60 11.19 4.19 -21.23
CA CYS A 60 10.28 5.17 -20.61
C CYS A 60 9.69 6.12 -21.67
N PRO A 61 8.47 5.84 -22.19
CA PRO A 61 7.87 6.63 -23.27
C PRO A 61 7.64 8.11 -22.96
N SER A 62 7.54 8.48 -21.68
CA SER A 62 7.40 9.88 -21.25
C SER A 62 8.63 10.73 -21.60
N LEU A 63 9.81 10.11 -21.76
CA LEU A 63 11.03 10.78 -22.21
C LEU A 63 10.91 11.36 -23.62
N LYS A 64 10.04 10.79 -24.48
CA LYS A 64 9.84 11.31 -25.84
C LYS A 64 9.40 12.78 -25.80
N GLY A 65 8.46 13.12 -24.92
CA GLY A 65 8.00 14.50 -24.74
C GLY A 65 9.10 15.44 -24.24
N ARG A 66 9.91 14.97 -23.27
CA ARG A 66 11.05 15.72 -22.73
C ARG A 66 12.11 16.00 -23.81
N PHE A 67 12.49 14.99 -24.58
CA PHE A 67 13.45 15.16 -25.67
C PHE A 67 12.93 16.00 -26.83
N SER A 68 11.63 15.97 -27.10
CA SER A 68 11.01 16.83 -28.12
C SER A 68 10.86 18.29 -27.68
N ALA A 69 10.76 18.56 -26.38
CA ALA A 69 10.71 19.92 -25.85
C ALA A 69 12.06 20.64 -25.93
N LEU A 70 13.16 19.89 -25.91
CA LEU A 70 14.51 20.41 -26.11
C LEU A 70 14.71 20.76 -27.60
N ARG A 71 15.23 21.97 -27.86
CA ARG A 71 15.49 22.41 -29.24
C ARG A 71 16.65 21.60 -29.83
N SER A 72 16.68 21.47 -31.16
CA SER A 72 17.76 20.76 -31.87
C SER A 72 19.17 21.34 -31.62
N THR A 73 19.26 22.60 -31.18
CA THR A 73 20.52 23.26 -30.80
C THR A 73 20.99 22.93 -29.37
N GLN A 74 20.22 22.19 -28.58
CA GLN A 74 20.49 21.87 -27.17
C GLN A 74 20.95 20.42 -27.00
N THR A 75 21.96 20.00 -27.76
CA THR A 75 22.51 18.64 -27.70
C THR A 75 23.01 18.27 -26.31
N ASP A 76 23.69 19.19 -25.62
CA ASP A 76 24.17 18.96 -24.25
C ASP A 76 23.03 18.76 -23.25
N ALA A 77 21.89 19.44 -23.42
CA ALA A 77 20.73 19.23 -22.55
C ALA A 77 20.08 17.86 -22.77
N VAL A 78 20.05 17.36 -24.01
CA VAL A 78 19.58 16.00 -24.32
C VAL A 78 20.48 14.96 -23.66
N LEU A 79 21.80 15.14 -23.76
CA LEU A 79 22.76 14.26 -23.10
C LEU A 79 22.60 14.30 -21.58
N GLN A 80 22.39 15.48 -20.99
CA GLN A 80 22.15 15.62 -19.55
C GLN A 80 20.86 14.93 -19.09
N GLU A 81 19.78 15.01 -19.87
CA GLU A 81 18.54 14.27 -19.59
C GLU A 81 18.77 12.74 -19.65
N MET A 82 19.61 12.28 -20.57
CA MET A 82 19.97 10.86 -20.66
C MET A 82 20.84 10.41 -19.47
N VAL A 83 21.77 11.25 -19.00
CA VAL A 83 22.53 11.01 -17.75
C VAL A 83 21.57 10.97 -16.56
N CYS A 84 20.67 11.93 -16.45
CA CYS A 84 19.67 12.01 -15.39
C CYS A 84 18.82 10.73 -15.35
N PHE A 85 18.33 10.29 -16.51
CA PHE A 85 17.59 9.03 -16.62
C PHE A 85 18.44 7.81 -16.25
N GLY A 86 19.69 7.73 -16.71
CA GLY A 86 20.61 6.66 -16.33
C GLY A 86 20.87 6.61 -14.82
N HIS A 87 20.99 7.77 -14.18
CA HIS A 87 21.16 7.91 -12.75
C HIS A 87 19.90 7.51 -11.96
N GLU A 88 18.71 7.94 -12.41
CA GLU A 88 17.42 7.52 -11.85
C GLU A 88 17.25 5.99 -11.90
N MET A 89 17.77 5.34 -12.95
CA MET A 89 17.80 3.88 -13.09
C MET A 89 18.96 3.20 -12.36
N MET A 90 19.78 3.94 -11.62
CA MET A 90 20.97 3.45 -10.90
C MET A 90 22.02 2.78 -11.81
N LEU A 91 22.13 3.24 -13.05
CA LEU A 91 23.07 2.69 -14.04
C LEU A 91 24.33 3.55 -14.25
N CYS A 92 24.28 4.82 -13.83
CA CYS A 92 25.41 5.74 -13.88
C CYS A 92 25.35 6.82 -12.78
N GLU A 93 26.46 7.52 -12.59
CA GLU A 93 26.57 8.68 -11.68
C GLU A 93 25.98 9.95 -12.33
N PRO A 94 25.60 10.97 -11.54
CA PRO A 94 24.99 12.20 -12.08
C PRO A 94 25.93 13.03 -12.96
N ASP A 95 27.24 12.79 -12.87
CA ASP A 95 28.29 13.45 -13.66
C ASP A 95 28.88 12.55 -14.75
N ASP A 96 28.32 11.37 -15.01
CA ASP A 96 28.81 10.39 -16.02
C ASP A 96 28.44 10.79 -17.47
N LEU A 97 28.64 12.05 -17.84
CA LEU A 97 28.37 12.54 -19.19
C LEU A 97 29.24 11.83 -20.25
N ASP A 98 30.46 11.45 -19.89
CA ASP A 98 31.38 10.71 -20.76
C ASP A 98 30.85 9.33 -21.15
N LEU A 99 30.06 8.70 -20.28
CA LEU A 99 29.39 7.43 -20.58
C LEU A 99 28.35 7.62 -21.69
N ILE A 100 27.57 8.70 -21.61
CA ILE A 100 26.54 9.04 -22.60
C ILE A 100 27.13 9.68 -23.86
N LYS A 101 28.33 10.26 -23.83
CA LYS A 101 29.03 10.75 -25.02
C LYS A 101 29.80 9.67 -25.77
N GLY A 102 30.10 8.54 -25.12
CA GLY A 102 30.88 7.45 -25.70
C GLY A 102 32.39 7.63 -25.53
N LEU A 103 32.80 8.35 -24.48
CA LEU A 103 34.20 8.59 -24.11
C LEU A 103 34.68 7.65 -22.99
N ALA A 104 33.75 6.98 -22.31
CA ALA A 104 34.07 5.98 -21.29
C ALA A 104 34.67 4.68 -21.90
N PRO A 105 35.31 3.80 -21.11
CA PRO A 105 35.80 2.52 -21.60
C PRO A 105 34.70 1.66 -22.25
N ALA A 106 35.00 1.01 -23.38
CA ALA A 106 34.03 0.29 -24.20
C ALA A 106 33.19 -0.72 -23.40
N LEU A 107 33.83 -1.54 -22.57
CA LEU A 107 33.12 -2.50 -21.70
C LEU A 107 32.09 -1.82 -20.77
N ARG A 108 32.40 -0.64 -20.23
CA ARG A 108 31.48 0.12 -19.36
C ARG A 108 30.28 0.64 -20.16
N GLN A 109 30.53 1.17 -21.36
CA GLN A 109 29.47 1.64 -22.25
C GLN A 109 28.51 0.51 -22.64
N LEU A 110 29.07 -0.64 -23.00
CA LEU A 110 28.30 -1.80 -23.43
C LEU A 110 27.47 -2.37 -22.27
N HIS A 111 28.03 -2.51 -21.07
CA HIS A 111 27.24 -2.94 -19.91
C HIS A 111 26.09 -1.99 -19.59
N PHE A 112 26.33 -0.69 -19.64
CA PHE A 112 25.27 0.31 -19.46
C PHE A 112 24.13 0.13 -20.49
N MET A 113 24.47 -0.09 -21.76
CA MET A 113 23.49 -0.34 -22.83
C MET A 113 22.75 -1.68 -22.64
N GLU A 114 23.43 -2.74 -22.23
CA GLU A 114 22.83 -4.05 -21.92
C GLU A 114 21.81 -3.93 -20.78
N GLN A 115 22.18 -3.21 -19.70
CA GLN A 115 21.30 -2.98 -18.56
C GLN A 115 20.07 -2.13 -18.94
N LEU A 116 20.25 -1.09 -19.76
CA LEU A 116 19.12 -0.33 -20.29
C LEU A 116 18.20 -1.19 -21.15
N LEU A 117 18.75 -2.02 -22.04
CA LEU A 117 17.97 -2.89 -22.92
C LEU A 117 17.20 -3.98 -22.15
N ALA A 118 17.69 -4.41 -21.00
CA ALA A 118 16.98 -5.33 -20.11
C ALA A 118 15.68 -4.73 -19.54
N LEU A 119 15.58 -3.40 -19.48
CA LEU A 119 14.38 -2.68 -19.03
C LEU A 119 13.34 -2.50 -20.14
N VAL A 120 13.71 -2.71 -21.41
CA VAL A 120 12.79 -2.57 -22.53
C VAL A 120 11.84 -3.77 -22.58
N PRO A 121 10.51 -3.56 -22.49
CA PRO A 121 9.53 -4.65 -22.62
C PRO A 121 9.69 -5.35 -23.97
N ASP A 122 9.70 -6.67 -23.96
CA ASP A 122 9.81 -7.45 -25.19
C ASP A 122 8.59 -7.18 -26.09
N ARG A 123 8.82 -6.72 -27.32
CA ARG A 123 7.76 -6.40 -28.29
C ARG A 123 7.36 -7.59 -29.14
N CYS A 124 7.75 -8.81 -28.74
CA CYS A 124 7.48 -10.03 -29.50
C CYS A 124 6.08 -10.58 -29.19
N PRO A 125 5.13 -10.58 -30.14
CA PRO A 125 3.80 -11.14 -29.93
C PRO A 125 3.77 -12.68 -29.81
N ASP A 126 4.82 -13.39 -30.24
CA ASP A 126 4.83 -14.86 -30.35
C ASP A 126 5.61 -15.60 -29.25
N ARG A 127 6.23 -14.89 -28.30
CA ARG A 127 7.04 -15.51 -27.22
C ARG A 127 6.49 -15.27 -25.81
N ALA A 128 5.24 -14.82 -25.70
CA ALA A 128 4.60 -14.46 -24.44
C ALA A 128 4.24 -15.67 -23.54
N GLU A 129 4.37 -16.92 -24.01
CA GLU A 129 3.90 -18.09 -23.26
C GLU A 129 4.94 -18.81 -22.40
N LEU A 130 6.23 -18.42 -22.41
CA LEU A 130 7.26 -19.26 -21.77
C LEU A 130 8.18 -18.61 -20.74
N SER A 131 7.96 -17.36 -20.30
CA SER A 131 8.81 -16.82 -19.21
C SER A 131 8.19 -15.75 -18.31
N VAL A 132 6.86 -15.72 -18.17
CA VAL A 132 6.14 -14.91 -17.15
C VAL A 132 5.12 -15.79 -16.42
N GLY A 133 5.47 -17.06 -16.16
CA GLY A 133 4.51 -18.08 -15.72
C GLY A 133 4.41 -18.31 -14.21
N GLN A 134 5.29 -17.76 -13.37
CA GLN A 134 5.42 -18.29 -12.00
C GLN A 134 5.00 -17.37 -10.85
N VAL A 135 4.75 -16.07 -11.10
CA VAL A 135 4.30 -15.13 -10.05
C VAL A 135 2.95 -14.50 -10.35
N THR A 136 2.55 -14.40 -11.62
CA THR A 136 1.29 -13.79 -12.07
C THR A 136 0.12 -14.78 -12.22
N VAL A 137 0.41 -16.07 -12.41
CA VAL A 137 -0.61 -17.12 -12.60
C VAL A 137 -1.43 -17.31 -11.32
N GLY A 138 -0.81 -17.30 -10.13
CA GLY A 138 -1.52 -17.48 -8.87
C GLY A 138 -2.58 -16.40 -8.56
N GLY A 139 -2.29 -15.14 -8.93
CA GLY A 139 -3.22 -14.03 -8.73
C GLY A 139 -4.38 -14.04 -9.72
N GLN A 140 -4.12 -14.37 -10.99
CA GLN A 140 -5.18 -14.43 -12.01
C GLN A 140 -6.06 -15.67 -11.87
N GLU A 141 -5.50 -16.83 -11.52
CA GLU A 141 -6.28 -18.05 -11.28
C GLU A 141 -7.22 -17.85 -10.08
N LEU A 142 -6.72 -17.25 -8.98
CA LEU A 142 -7.51 -16.93 -7.79
C LEU A 142 -8.62 -15.91 -8.10
N LEU A 143 -8.32 -14.86 -8.87
CA LEU A 143 -9.33 -13.88 -9.28
C LEU A 143 -10.36 -14.52 -10.23
N ARG A 144 -9.92 -15.41 -11.13
CA ARG A 144 -10.83 -16.15 -12.02
C ARG A 144 -11.72 -17.12 -11.26
N GLU A 145 -11.21 -17.73 -10.19
CA GLU A 145 -11.97 -18.59 -9.29
C GLU A 145 -12.96 -17.79 -8.43
N LEU A 146 -12.54 -16.66 -7.85
CA LEU A 146 -13.39 -15.74 -7.08
C LEU A 146 -14.51 -15.11 -7.91
N PHE A 147 -14.22 -14.76 -9.17
CA PHE A 147 -15.19 -14.21 -10.12
C PHE A 147 -15.79 -15.26 -11.05
N SER A 148 -15.73 -16.54 -10.69
CA SER A 148 -16.47 -17.57 -11.40
C SER A 148 -17.98 -17.38 -11.24
N ALA A 149 -18.76 -17.80 -12.24
CA ALA A 149 -20.20 -17.58 -12.27
C ALA A 149 -20.95 -18.18 -11.06
N SER A 150 -20.43 -19.27 -10.48
CA SER A 150 -20.95 -19.89 -9.26
C SER A 150 -20.73 -19.01 -8.02
N HIS A 151 -19.52 -18.48 -7.83
CA HIS A 151 -19.19 -17.66 -6.67
C HIS A 151 -19.81 -16.27 -6.76
N ILE A 152 -19.96 -15.69 -7.95
CA ILE A 152 -20.69 -14.43 -8.15
C ILE A 152 -22.15 -14.56 -7.75
N ALA A 153 -22.82 -15.67 -8.10
CA ALA A 153 -24.21 -15.91 -7.70
C ALA A 153 -24.36 -16.02 -6.17
N GLN A 154 -23.41 -16.71 -5.51
CA GLN A 154 -23.37 -16.82 -4.05
C GLN A 154 -23.07 -15.48 -3.37
N LEU A 155 -22.10 -14.71 -3.88
CA LEU A 155 -21.78 -13.38 -3.39
C LEU A 155 -22.97 -12.42 -3.53
N THR A 156 -23.69 -12.51 -4.67
CA THR A 156 -24.90 -11.72 -4.93
C THR A 156 -26.04 -12.11 -3.98
N ALA A 157 -26.17 -13.39 -3.63
CA ALA A 157 -27.14 -13.88 -2.64
C ALA A 157 -26.78 -13.44 -1.20
N LEU A 158 -25.49 -13.36 -0.86
CA LEU A 158 -25.01 -12.85 0.43
C LEU A 158 -25.16 -11.33 0.55
N LEU A 159 -24.99 -10.59 -0.55
CA LEU A 159 -25.16 -9.14 -0.63
C LEU A 159 -26.64 -8.71 -0.69
N LYS A 160 -27.54 -9.64 -1.00
CA LYS A 160 -29.00 -9.46 -0.90
C LYS A 160 -29.59 -10.59 -0.05
N PRO A 161 -29.43 -10.55 1.28
CA PRO A 161 -30.15 -11.49 2.12
C PRO A 161 -31.63 -11.23 1.89
N THR A 162 -32.35 -12.24 1.40
CA THR A 162 -33.80 -12.20 1.36
C THR A 162 -34.28 -12.39 2.78
N CYS A 163 -34.26 -11.30 3.56
CA CYS A 163 -34.92 -11.24 4.86
C CYS A 163 -36.43 -11.31 4.61
N ASN A 164 -36.93 -12.52 4.40
CA ASN A 164 -38.35 -12.78 4.39
C ASN A 164 -38.80 -12.92 5.85
N PRO A 165 -39.62 -12.01 6.39
CA PRO A 165 -39.99 -12.02 7.80
C PRO A 165 -40.90 -13.19 8.22
N TRP A 166 -41.21 -14.11 7.29
CA TRP A 166 -42.16 -15.20 7.50
C TRP A 166 -41.40 -16.53 7.56
N SER A 167 -41.47 -17.21 8.71
CA SER A 167 -40.92 -18.56 8.89
C SER A 167 -41.50 -19.55 7.87
N ALA A 168 -40.80 -20.64 7.59
CA ALA A 168 -41.26 -21.68 6.65
C ALA A 168 -42.68 -22.17 7.00
N ASP A 169 -42.96 -22.36 8.28
CA ASP A 169 -44.24 -22.83 8.80
C ASP A 169 -45.41 -21.87 8.50
N LEU A 170 -45.18 -20.56 8.60
CA LEU A 170 -46.19 -19.54 8.27
C LEU A 170 -46.48 -19.48 6.77
N ARG A 171 -45.47 -19.76 5.93
CA ARG A 171 -45.64 -19.84 4.46
C ARG A 171 -46.44 -21.07 4.05
N GLU A 172 -46.23 -22.21 4.72
CA GLU A 172 -47.02 -23.43 4.54
C GLU A 172 -48.50 -23.15 4.84
N LEU A 173 -48.78 -22.50 5.97
CA LEU A 173 -50.12 -22.14 6.44
C LEU A 173 -50.85 -21.17 5.50
N LEU A 174 -50.16 -20.15 5.00
CA LEU A 174 -50.72 -19.21 4.03
C LEU A 174 -50.97 -19.84 2.68
N ARG A 175 -50.06 -20.71 2.23
CA ARG A 175 -50.23 -21.44 0.98
C ARG A 175 -51.41 -22.39 1.07
N HIS A 176 -51.62 -23.02 2.22
CA HIS A 176 -52.79 -23.87 2.51
C HIS A 176 -54.11 -23.08 2.54
N LYS A 177 -54.13 -21.85 3.06
CA LYS A 177 -55.32 -20.98 3.01
C LYS A 177 -55.59 -20.43 1.61
N ALA A 178 -54.55 -20.08 0.86
CA ALA A 178 -54.67 -19.58 -0.51
C ALA A 178 -55.17 -20.65 -1.51
N SER A 179 -54.80 -21.92 -1.30
CA SER A 179 -55.31 -23.05 -2.10
C SER A 179 -56.73 -23.46 -1.73
N GLN A 180 -57.17 -23.30 -0.48
CA GLN A 180 -58.56 -23.51 -0.08
C GLN A 180 -59.52 -22.44 -0.61
N SER A 181 -59.04 -21.21 -0.85
CA SER A 181 -59.86 -20.12 -1.42
C SER A 181 -60.18 -20.28 -2.92
N LYS A 182 -59.54 -21.21 -3.64
CA LYS A 182 -59.68 -21.35 -5.11
C LYS A 182 -60.44 -22.60 -5.57
N MET A 183 -60.85 -23.47 -4.66
CA MET A 183 -61.74 -24.58 -4.99
C MET A 183 -63.15 -24.27 -4.47
N GLY A 184 -64.11 -24.22 -5.38
CA GLY A 184 -65.48 -23.83 -5.11
C GLY A 184 -66.17 -24.63 -4.00
N GLN A 185 -67.18 -23.98 -3.42
CA GLN A 185 -68.12 -24.57 -2.47
C GLN A 185 -68.64 -25.93 -2.96
N ASN A 186 -68.54 -26.95 -2.10
CA ASN A 186 -69.63 -27.86 -1.73
C ASN A 186 -69.06 -29.09 -1.00
N LYS A 187 -69.18 -29.08 0.33
CA LYS A 187 -69.71 -30.18 1.18
C LYS A 187 -69.31 -29.92 2.63
N THR A 188 -70.33 -29.76 3.46
CA THR A 188 -70.28 -29.82 4.91
C THR A 188 -69.62 -31.14 5.35
N SER A 189 -68.44 -31.04 5.93
CA SER A 189 -67.92 -32.03 6.86
C SER A 189 -67.42 -31.27 8.07
N PHE A 190 -68.20 -31.34 9.16
CA PHE A 190 -67.75 -31.02 10.50
C PHE A 190 -66.60 -31.97 10.84
N VAL A 191 -65.37 -31.56 10.54
CA VAL A 191 -64.18 -32.12 11.18
C VAL A 191 -63.99 -31.30 12.45
N LYS A 192 -64.30 -31.92 13.60
CA LYS A 192 -63.99 -31.36 14.92
C LYS A 192 -62.54 -30.84 14.89
N PRO A 193 -62.26 -29.60 15.32
CA PRO A 193 -60.87 -29.20 15.50
C PRO A 193 -60.29 -30.18 16.52
N ALA A 194 -59.18 -30.82 16.19
CA ALA A 194 -58.46 -31.64 17.15
C ALA A 194 -58.13 -30.72 18.33
N GLU A 195 -58.87 -30.87 19.44
CA GLU A 195 -58.72 -30.07 20.67
C GLU A 195 -57.26 -30.11 21.16
N ASP A 196 -56.56 -31.20 20.88
CA ASP A 196 -55.13 -31.38 21.15
C ASP A 196 -54.25 -30.34 20.43
N SER A 197 -54.56 -29.93 19.19
CA SER A 197 -53.77 -28.92 18.47
C SER A 197 -53.99 -27.51 19.01
N VAL A 198 -55.20 -27.23 19.51
CA VAL A 198 -55.54 -25.91 20.09
C VAL A 198 -54.98 -25.82 21.52
N ALA A 199 -55.06 -26.92 22.28
CA ALA A 199 -54.45 -27.03 23.60
C ALA A 199 -52.93 -26.90 23.52
N VAL A 200 -52.27 -27.61 22.60
CA VAL A 200 -50.82 -27.50 22.40
C VAL A 200 -50.41 -26.10 21.92
N ALA A 201 -51.18 -25.49 21.01
CA ALA A 201 -50.92 -24.11 20.59
C ALA A 201 -51.11 -23.10 21.73
N SER A 202 -52.12 -23.29 22.59
CA SER A 202 -52.35 -22.45 23.76
C SER A 202 -51.26 -22.62 24.83
N ALA A 203 -50.77 -23.83 25.05
CA ALA A 203 -49.68 -24.12 25.97
C ALA A 203 -48.35 -23.54 25.47
N LEU A 204 -48.09 -23.62 24.16
CA LEU A 204 -46.94 -22.97 23.52
C LEU A 204 -47.05 -21.44 23.61
N LEU A 205 -48.23 -20.88 23.36
CA LEU A 205 -48.48 -19.44 23.49
C LEU A 205 -48.23 -18.96 24.93
N GLU A 206 -48.75 -19.68 25.92
CA GLU A 206 -48.56 -19.28 27.32
C GLU A 206 -47.11 -19.46 27.77
N SER A 207 -46.41 -20.49 27.28
CA SER A 207 -44.97 -20.65 27.47
C SER A 207 -44.18 -19.50 26.82
N THR A 208 -44.47 -19.14 25.58
CA THR A 208 -43.80 -18.01 24.91
C THR A 208 -44.12 -16.68 25.58
N LYS A 209 -45.34 -16.51 26.12
CA LYS A 209 -45.73 -15.34 26.89
C LYS A 209 -44.94 -15.23 28.19
N CYS A 210 -44.77 -16.33 28.94
CA CYS A 210 -43.90 -16.34 30.12
C CYS A 210 -42.45 -16.00 29.78
N VAL A 211 -41.90 -16.57 28.71
CA VAL A 211 -40.52 -16.25 28.25
C VAL A 211 -40.39 -14.79 27.83
N LEU A 212 -41.41 -14.22 27.17
CA LEU A 212 -41.44 -12.80 26.82
C LEU A 212 -41.58 -11.90 28.04
N GLU A 213 -42.35 -12.30 29.05
CA GLU A 213 -42.46 -11.58 30.32
C GLU A 213 -41.14 -11.61 31.10
N ASP A 214 -40.40 -12.72 31.07
CA ASP A 214 -39.08 -12.83 31.70
C ASP A 214 -38.01 -12.03 30.93
N LEU A 215 -37.97 -12.11 29.60
CA LEU A 215 -37.13 -11.23 28.77
C LEU A 215 -37.48 -9.75 28.94
N ARG A 216 -38.75 -9.43 29.17
CA ARG A 216 -39.20 -8.06 29.47
C ARG A 216 -38.68 -7.59 30.83
N LYS A 217 -38.64 -8.47 31.84
CA LYS A 217 -38.01 -8.18 33.14
C LYS A 217 -36.49 -8.04 33.01
N GLU A 218 -35.83 -8.79 32.13
CA GLU A 218 -34.41 -8.59 31.82
C GLU A 218 -34.15 -7.26 31.09
N CYS A 219 -35.10 -6.82 30.25
CA CYS A 219 -35.07 -5.53 29.57
C CYS A 219 -35.60 -4.34 30.43
N THR A 220 -35.32 -4.30 31.73
CA THR A 220 -35.71 -3.18 32.62
C THR A 220 -35.19 -1.81 32.14
N PHE A 221 -34.11 -1.78 31.34
CA PHE A 221 -33.58 -0.55 30.75
C PHE A 221 -34.51 0.13 29.74
N LEU A 222 -35.45 -0.62 29.14
CA LEU A 222 -36.47 -0.12 28.20
C LEU A 222 -37.80 0.22 28.88
N GLN A 223 -38.00 -0.20 30.13
CA GLN A 223 -39.23 0.09 30.86
C GLN A 223 -39.21 1.57 31.31
N SER A 224 -40.23 2.29 30.86
CA SER A 224 -40.51 3.68 31.17
C SER A 224 -40.95 3.81 32.63
N ASP A 225 -39.98 3.87 33.53
CA ASP A 225 -40.18 4.43 34.87
C ASP A 225 -39.74 5.91 34.85
N ASP A 226 -40.70 6.79 35.09
CA ASP A 226 -40.65 8.26 34.96
C ASP A 226 -39.66 8.99 35.89
N MET A 227 -38.67 8.32 36.50
CA MET A 227 -37.91 8.87 37.64
C MET A 227 -36.37 8.87 37.50
N SER A 228 -35.79 8.95 36.29
CA SER A 228 -34.35 9.24 36.17
C SER A 228 -33.99 10.21 35.02
N PRO A 229 -33.12 11.22 35.26
CA PRO A 229 -32.82 12.29 34.31
C PRO A 229 -31.70 11.89 33.33
N SER A 230 -31.75 10.68 32.80
CA SER A 230 -30.82 10.23 31.77
C SER A 230 -31.48 10.41 30.39
N PRO A 231 -30.81 11.02 29.39
CA PRO A 231 -31.40 11.22 28.08
C PRO A 231 -31.46 9.86 27.36
N ARG A 232 -32.56 9.13 27.53
CA ARG A 232 -32.81 7.87 26.83
C ARG A 232 -33.40 8.18 25.46
N LEU A 233 -32.89 7.54 24.41
CA LEU A 233 -33.39 7.66 23.04
C LEU A 233 -34.84 7.16 23.00
N SER A 234 -35.82 8.07 22.94
CA SER A 234 -37.23 7.70 22.88
C SER A 234 -37.53 6.94 21.57
N PRO A 235 -38.53 6.05 21.53
CA PRO A 235 -38.94 5.38 20.29
C PRO A 235 -39.32 6.38 19.18
N CYS A 236 -39.75 7.58 19.53
CA CYS A 236 -39.95 8.69 18.60
C CYS A 236 -38.62 9.28 18.10
N ALA A 237 -37.63 9.48 18.97
CA ALA A 237 -36.29 9.91 18.58
C ALA A 237 -35.58 8.88 17.70
N LEU A 238 -35.77 7.59 17.97
CA LEU A 238 -35.23 6.50 17.16
C LEU A 238 -35.92 6.44 15.79
N ARG A 239 -37.25 6.57 15.73
CA ARG A 239 -37.98 6.68 14.46
C ARG A 239 -37.57 7.91 13.66
N LEU A 240 -37.37 9.06 14.31
CA LEU A 240 -36.83 10.26 13.69
C LEU A 240 -35.42 10.01 13.17
N ALA A 241 -34.52 9.45 13.97
CA ALA A 241 -33.15 9.14 13.54
C ALA A 241 -33.10 8.14 12.37
N ILE A 242 -33.96 7.12 12.36
CA ILE A 242 -34.09 6.19 11.22
C ILE A 242 -34.63 6.92 10.00
N THR A 243 -35.60 7.80 10.16
CA THR A 243 -36.20 8.56 9.05
C THR A 243 -35.18 9.53 8.48
N ASP A 244 -34.46 10.28 9.33
CA ASP A 244 -33.39 11.20 8.94
C ASP A 244 -32.25 10.45 8.26
N LEU A 245 -31.83 9.30 8.80
CA LEU A 245 -30.83 8.45 8.16
C LEU A 245 -31.31 7.97 6.78
N SER A 246 -32.56 7.56 6.65
CA SER A 246 -33.13 7.12 5.37
C SER A 246 -33.20 8.27 4.36
N GLN A 247 -33.51 9.48 4.80
CA GLN A 247 -33.54 10.69 3.97
C GLN A 247 -32.13 11.12 3.56
N LEU A 248 -31.15 11.06 4.48
CA LEU A 248 -29.75 11.30 4.19
C LEU A 248 -29.20 10.28 3.19
N MET A 249 -29.54 9.00 3.36
CA MET A 249 -29.16 7.96 2.41
C MET A 249 -29.79 8.18 1.03
N LEU A 250 -31.06 8.60 0.97
CA LEU A 250 -31.73 8.93 -0.30
C LEU A 250 -31.09 10.16 -0.97
N ALA A 251 -30.88 11.25 -0.23
CA ALA A 251 -30.23 12.44 -0.72
C ALA A 251 -28.80 12.14 -1.19
N PHE A 252 -28.03 11.38 -0.40
CA PHE A 252 -26.72 10.89 -0.79
C PHE A 252 -26.78 10.06 -2.05
N SER A 253 -27.73 9.12 -2.17
CA SER A 253 -27.86 8.29 -3.37
C SER A 253 -28.22 9.12 -4.61
N GLN A 254 -29.02 10.18 -4.46
CA GLN A 254 -29.37 11.07 -5.55
C GLN A 254 -28.18 11.91 -5.98
N CYS A 255 -27.52 12.61 -5.04
CA CYS A 255 -26.28 13.34 -5.28
C CYS A 255 -25.20 12.42 -5.88
N PHE A 256 -25.07 11.20 -5.34
CA PHE A 256 -24.17 10.19 -5.88
C PHE A 256 -24.51 9.89 -7.33
N ASN A 257 -25.77 9.60 -7.66
CA ASN A 257 -26.17 9.25 -9.01
C ASN A 257 -26.08 10.42 -10.01
N THR A 258 -26.30 11.67 -9.58
CA THR A 258 -26.30 12.85 -10.45
C THR A 258 -24.92 13.49 -10.60
N GLU A 259 -24.13 13.52 -9.54
CA GLU A 259 -22.86 14.29 -9.49
C GLU A 259 -21.63 13.38 -9.39
N PHE A 260 -21.69 12.33 -8.56
CA PHE A 260 -20.50 11.49 -8.28
C PHE A 260 -20.40 10.24 -9.15
N ARG A 261 -21.49 9.75 -9.74
CA ARG A 261 -21.54 8.48 -10.50
C ARG A 261 -20.65 8.53 -11.73
N GLY A 262 -20.59 9.68 -12.40
CA GLY A 262 -19.63 9.92 -13.49
C GLY A 262 -18.17 9.92 -13.02
N SER A 263 -17.91 10.36 -11.79
CA SER A 263 -16.58 10.36 -11.16
C SER A 263 -16.17 8.99 -10.62
N CYS A 264 -17.11 8.16 -10.18
CA CYS A 264 -16.87 6.79 -9.70
C CYS A 264 -16.80 5.75 -10.84
N GLN A 265 -17.44 6.02 -11.99
CA GLN A 265 -17.30 5.20 -13.21
C GLN A 265 -16.15 5.67 -14.11
N ARG A 266 -15.50 6.79 -13.78
CA ARG A 266 -14.18 7.11 -14.33
C ARG A 266 -13.25 5.97 -13.97
N ARG A 267 -12.45 5.50 -14.93
CA ARG A 267 -11.27 4.69 -14.60
C ARG A 267 -10.53 5.39 -13.47
N PRO A 268 -10.06 4.65 -12.43
CA PRO A 268 -9.36 5.27 -11.30
C PRO A 268 -8.36 6.29 -11.86
N PRO A 269 -8.34 7.54 -11.36
CA PRO A 269 -7.39 8.53 -11.85
C PRO A 269 -6.04 7.85 -11.78
N ALA A 270 -5.42 7.65 -12.95
CA ALA A 270 -4.10 7.05 -13.01
C ALA A 270 -3.26 7.91 -12.08
N LEU A 271 -2.84 7.32 -10.95
CA LEU A 271 -2.02 7.99 -9.97
C LEU A 271 -0.93 8.66 -10.77
N SER A 272 -0.84 9.99 -10.69
CA SER A 272 0.14 10.71 -11.45
C SER A 272 1.50 10.06 -11.18
N PRO A 273 2.42 10.04 -12.15
CA PRO A 273 3.71 9.43 -11.97
C PRO A 273 4.40 9.91 -10.69
N ASN A 274 4.05 11.06 -10.12
CA ASN A 274 4.59 11.59 -8.86
C ASN A 274 4.06 10.93 -7.57
N SER A 275 3.16 9.94 -7.66
CA SER A 275 2.66 9.19 -6.49
C SER A 275 3.76 8.37 -5.79
N HIS A 276 4.80 7.94 -6.52
CA HIS A 276 5.99 7.36 -5.90
C HIS A 276 6.72 8.40 -5.05
N SER A 277 6.79 9.67 -5.47
CA SER A 277 7.49 10.72 -4.73
C SER A 277 6.81 10.98 -3.39
N PHE A 278 5.47 11.00 -3.35
CA PHE A 278 4.72 11.12 -2.09
C PHE A 278 4.89 9.90 -1.19
N ARG A 279 4.88 8.69 -1.75
CA ARG A 279 5.12 7.45 -0.99
C ARG A 279 6.55 7.41 -0.44
N THR A 280 7.53 7.79 -1.24
CA THR A 280 8.95 7.85 -0.85
C THR A 280 9.18 8.91 0.21
N VAL A 281 8.62 10.11 0.06
CA VAL A 281 8.70 11.16 1.09
C VAL A 281 8.04 10.70 2.38
N HIS A 282 6.84 10.10 2.31
CA HIS A 282 6.17 9.55 3.48
C HIS A 282 7.00 8.43 4.15
N GLN A 283 7.61 7.55 3.36
CA GLN A 283 8.43 6.46 3.87
C GLN A 283 9.75 6.97 4.49
N LEU A 284 10.41 7.96 3.87
CA LEU A 284 11.57 8.64 4.43
C LEU A 284 11.24 9.38 5.73
N LEU A 285 10.08 10.06 5.78
CA LEU A 285 9.63 10.76 6.97
C LEU A 285 9.34 9.77 8.11
N LEU A 286 8.74 8.61 7.78
CA LEU A 286 8.47 7.54 8.73
C LEU A 286 9.76 6.87 9.23
N THR A 287 10.74 6.62 8.35
CA THR A 287 12.04 6.08 8.78
C THR A 287 12.78 7.09 9.66
N CYS A 288 12.77 8.37 9.29
CA CYS A 288 13.37 9.44 10.09
C CYS A 288 12.72 9.56 11.47
N SER A 289 11.38 9.47 11.56
CA SER A 289 10.69 9.51 12.85
C SER A 289 11.01 8.30 13.73
N GLN A 290 11.15 7.11 13.14
CA GLN A 290 11.58 5.89 13.83
C GLN A 290 13.03 6.00 14.34
N GLU A 291 13.95 6.54 13.53
CA GLU A 291 15.34 6.76 13.94
C GLU A 291 15.45 7.78 15.07
N LEU A 292 14.69 8.87 15.00
CA LEU A 292 14.63 9.86 16.07
C LEU A 292 14.08 9.26 17.38
N GLN A 293 13.10 8.37 17.29
CA GLN A 293 12.58 7.65 18.45
C GLN A 293 13.62 6.66 19.03
N ALA A 294 14.38 5.98 18.18
CA ALA A 294 15.49 5.12 18.62
C ALA A 294 16.61 5.92 19.30
N LEU A 295 16.94 7.11 18.79
CA LEU A 295 17.91 8.02 19.40
C LEU A 295 17.43 8.56 20.77
N GLU A 296 16.14 8.85 20.92
CA GLU A 296 15.55 9.22 22.21
C GLU A 296 15.72 8.09 23.23
N GLN A 297 15.43 6.84 22.84
CA GLN A 297 15.64 5.67 23.70
C GLN A 297 17.12 5.44 24.06
N LEU A 298 18.04 5.67 23.12
CA LEU A 298 19.49 5.59 23.38
C LEU A 298 19.96 6.67 24.36
N LEU A 299 19.39 7.87 24.29
CA LEU A 299 19.71 8.94 25.23
C LEU A 299 19.16 8.65 26.64
N ASP A 300 17.94 8.11 26.74
CA ASP A 300 17.36 7.71 28.02
C ASP A 300 18.14 6.53 28.65
N THR A 301 18.53 5.54 27.85
CA THR A 301 19.39 4.44 28.32
C THR A 301 20.77 4.94 28.73
N SER A 302 21.39 5.89 27.99
CA SER A 302 22.64 6.51 28.40
C SER A 302 22.52 7.31 29.71
N SER A 303 21.41 8.05 29.88
CA SER A 303 21.13 8.80 31.10
C SER A 303 20.96 7.87 32.31
N THR A 304 20.19 6.78 32.15
CA THR A 304 20.03 5.77 33.19
C THR A 304 21.35 5.06 33.49
N MET A 305 22.15 4.72 32.48
CA MET A 305 23.50 4.18 32.68
C MET A 305 24.38 5.16 33.47
N ALA A 306 24.41 6.44 33.10
CA ALA A 306 25.17 7.45 33.83
C ALA A 306 24.70 7.60 35.29
N MET A 307 23.39 7.48 35.55
CA MET A 307 22.85 7.45 36.92
C MET A 307 23.27 6.18 37.66
N THR A 308 23.21 5.00 37.04
CA THR A 308 23.66 3.74 37.66
C THR A 308 25.16 3.76 37.95
N VAL A 309 25.99 4.31 37.07
CA VAL A 309 27.44 4.48 37.30
C VAL A 309 27.68 5.42 38.47
N LYS A 310 27.00 6.59 38.52
CA LYS A 310 27.08 7.48 39.69
C LYS A 310 26.59 6.81 40.97
N GLN A 311 25.56 5.98 40.89
CA GLN A 311 25.07 5.21 42.03
C GLN A 311 26.10 4.17 42.47
N ILE A 312 26.73 3.43 41.56
CA ILE A 312 27.82 2.50 41.86
C ILE A 312 29.05 3.23 42.42
N GLU A 313 29.33 4.45 41.96
CA GLU A 313 30.41 5.29 42.48
C GLU A 313 30.17 5.77 43.92
N THR A 314 28.91 5.98 44.30
CA THR A 314 28.52 6.52 45.62
C THR A 314 28.16 5.43 46.63
N ASP A 315 27.77 4.25 46.16
CA ASP A 315 27.32 3.13 46.98
C ASP A 315 28.52 2.30 47.47
N ARG A 316 28.55 1.98 48.77
CA ARG A 316 29.68 1.26 49.38
C ARG A 316 29.52 -0.24 49.18
N ARG A 317 30.35 -0.83 48.32
CA ARG A 317 30.31 -2.25 47.94
C ARG A 317 31.61 -2.96 48.28
N TYR A 318 31.52 -4.28 48.40
CA TYR A 318 32.71 -5.11 48.59
C TYR A 318 33.44 -5.25 47.26
N TRP A 319 34.61 -4.62 47.18
CA TRP A 319 35.58 -4.87 46.12
C TRP A 319 36.57 -5.93 46.63
N GLY A 320 37.37 -6.54 45.75
CA GLY A 320 38.06 -7.84 45.99
C GLY A 320 38.84 -8.03 47.31
N ASP A 321 39.14 -6.97 48.04
CA ASP A 321 39.80 -6.96 49.37
C ASP A 321 38.87 -7.21 50.58
N GLY A 322 37.60 -7.55 50.39
CA GLY A 322 36.71 -7.94 51.50
C GLY A 322 36.25 -6.79 52.41
N HIS A 323 36.61 -5.53 52.09
CA HIS A 323 36.14 -4.32 52.76
C HIS A 323 35.17 -3.52 51.86
N LYS A 324 34.20 -2.83 52.47
CA LYS A 324 33.23 -1.99 51.76
C LYS A 324 33.85 -0.63 51.43
N HIS A 325 34.13 -0.38 50.15
CA HIS A 325 34.62 0.90 49.66
C HIS A 325 33.69 1.47 48.58
N THR A 326 33.68 2.79 48.43
CA THR A 326 33.09 3.42 47.24
C THR A 326 34.03 3.23 46.05
N LEU A 327 33.51 3.14 44.83
CA LEU A 327 34.34 2.91 43.63
C LEU A 327 35.44 3.99 43.49
N ARG A 328 35.15 5.24 43.87
CA ARG A 328 36.11 6.36 43.86
C ARG A 328 37.29 6.17 44.81
N GLU A 329 37.04 5.59 45.99
CA GLU A 329 38.09 5.26 46.98
C GLU A 329 38.96 4.09 46.49
N TYR A 330 38.35 3.12 45.79
CA TYR A 330 39.07 1.98 45.19
C TYR A 330 39.89 2.40 43.96
N SER A 331 39.33 3.18 43.04
CA SER A 331 40.02 3.65 41.82
C SER A 331 41.05 4.75 42.06
N GLY A 332 40.93 5.53 43.14
CA GLY A 332 41.98 6.48 43.55
C GLY A 332 43.32 5.83 43.90
N SER A 333 43.34 4.51 44.10
CA SER A 333 44.58 3.72 44.29
C SER A 333 45.19 3.19 42.99
N VAL A 334 44.48 3.29 41.85
CA VAL A 334 44.96 2.88 40.52
C VAL A 334 44.73 4.04 39.54
N SER A 335 45.77 4.86 39.37
CA SER A 335 45.79 5.98 38.44
C SER A 335 45.51 5.55 37.00
N LEU A 336 44.40 6.00 36.42
CA LEU A 336 44.21 6.08 34.98
C LEU A 336 43.50 7.39 34.63
N THR A 337 44.23 8.18 33.87
CA THR A 337 43.89 9.48 33.32
C THR A 337 42.80 9.38 32.24
N ASP A 338 42.00 10.44 32.22
CA ASP A 338 41.51 11.14 31.03
C ASP A 338 40.07 10.91 30.53
N GLY A 339 39.43 12.04 30.17
CA GLY A 339 38.34 12.07 29.19
C GLY A 339 36.89 12.23 29.65
N MET A 340 36.52 13.25 30.43
CA MET A 340 35.12 13.72 30.47
C MET A 340 34.98 15.24 30.61
N THR A 341 35.15 15.95 29.50
CA THR A 341 34.66 17.32 29.32
C THR A 341 33.86 17.45 28.04
N GLN A 342 32.59 17.01 28.04
CA GLN A 342 31.57 17.51 27.10
C GLN A 342 30.16 17.03 27.49
N THR A 343 29.50 17.74 28.41
CA THR A 343 28.07 17.48 28.74
C THR A 343 27.22 18.75 28.79
N GLN A 344 27.74 19.89 28.31
CA GLN A 344 27.01 21.16 28.26
C GLN A 344 26.46 21.51 26.86
N GLY A 345 27.04 20.97 25.78
CA GLY A 345 26.55 21.18 24.41
C GLY A 345 25.30 20.37 24.04
N THR A 346 25.03 19.27 24.75
CA THR A 346 23.94 18.32 24.42
C THR A 346 22.56 18.80 24.86
N LYS A 347 22.45 19.57 25.95
CA LYS A 347 21.14 20.05 26.46
C LYS A 347 20.47 21.10 25.56
N GLN A 348 21.26 21.99 24.93
CA GLN A 348 20.74 23.00 24.01
C GLN A 348 20.34 22.41 22.64
N GLY A 349 21.07 21.36 22.19
CA GLY A 349 20.67 20.56 21.03
C GLY A 349 19.35 19.83 21.27
N LEU A 350 19.22 19.15 22.41
CA LEU A 350 18.02 18.40 22.80
C LEU A 350 16.74 19.25 22.82
N GLN A 351 16.81 20.51 23.26
CA GLN A 351 15.64 21.40 23.28
C GLN A 351 15.25 21.87 21.86
N LYS A 352 16.21 22.05 20.95
CA LYS A 352 15.96 22.32 19.52
C LYS A 352 15.34 21.11 18.82
N TYR A 353 15.83 19.90 19.05
CA TYR A 353 15.28 18.68 18.47
C TYR A 353 13.85 18.38 18.95
N ARG A 354 13.56 18.61 20.24
CA ARG A 354 12.20 18.45 20.78
C ARG A 354 11.20 19.44 20.17
N CYS A 355 11.65 20.65 19.83
CA CYS A 355 10.84 21.65 19.15
C CYS A 355 10.53 21.25 17.70
N ILE A 356 11.53 20.72 16.98
CA ILE A 356 11.38 20.20 15.60
C ILE A 356 10.42 19.00 15.56
N MET A 357 10.53 18.07 16.52
CA MET A 357 9.62 16.93 16.64
C MET A 357 8.16 17.36 16.87
N ASN A 358 7.91 18.39 17.68
CA ASN A 358 6.55 18.90 17.91
C ASN A 358 5.98 19.63 16.67
N VAL A 359 6.83 20.26 15.86
CA VAL A 359 6.42 20.90 14.59
C VAL A 359 6.08 19.84 13.53
N LEU A 360 6.86 18.77 13.43
CA LEU A 360 6.60 17.65 12.52
C LEU A 360 5.32 16.90 12.89
N ARG A 361 5.09 16.65 14.19
CA ARG A 361 3.85 16.04 14.69
C ARG A 361 2.61 16.91 14.43
N SER A 362 2.77 18.23 14.44
CA SER A 362 1.69 19.16 14.08
C SER A 362 1.40 19.10 12.58
N PHE A 363 2.41 18.97 11.72
CA PHE A 363 2.24 18.85 10.27
C PHE A 363 1.55 17.54 9.83
N GLU A 364 1.81 16.42 10.50
CA GLU A 364 1.10 15.16 10.27
C GLU A 364 -0.40 15.27 10.56
N LEU A 365 -0.79 16.05 11.58
CA LEU A 365 -2.20 16.26 11.94
C LEU A 365 -2.92 17.21 10.97
N THR A 366 -2.26 18.25 10.44
CA THR A 366 -2.88 19.18 9.48
C THR A 366 -2.97 18.60 8.07
N GLY A 367 -2.01 17.78 7.65
CA GLY A 367 -2.00 17.14 6.32
C GLY A 367 -3.08 16.09 6.13
N ILE A 368 -3.57 15.47 7.20
CA ILE A 368 -4.67 14.50 7.17
C ILE A 368 -6.03 15.21 7.00
N PHE A 369 -6.16 16.48 7.42
CA PHE A 369 -7.40 17.25 7.32
C PHE A 369 -7.59 18.01 6.00
N THR A 370 -6.56 18.07 5.13
CA THR A 370 -6.66 18.76 3.82
C THR A 370 -6.94 17.82 2.65
N PHE A 371 -7.20 16.53 2.92
CA PHE A 371 -7.43 15.51 1.89
C PHE A 371 -8.68 14.62 2.12
N LEU A 372 -9.61 15.13 2.93
CA LEU A 372 -11.03 14.72 2.95
C LEU A 372 -11.84 15.92 2.48
#